data_AF-A0A7L4Y265-F1
#
_entry.id   AF-A0A7L4Y265-F1
#
_cell.length_a   1.000
_cell.length_b   1.000
_cell.length_c   1.000
_cell.angle_alpha   90.00
_cell.angle_beta   90.00
_cell.angle_gamma   90.00
#
_symmetry.space_group_name_H-M   'P 1'
#
loop_
_entity.id
_entity.type
_entity.pdbx_description
1 polymer ?
#
loop_
_entity_poly.entity_id
_entity_poly.type
_entity_poly.pdbx_seq_one_letter_code
_entity_poly.pdbx_strand_id
1 'polypeptide(L)'
;MRRLRGVLAPAVLLLTATGCGIQQTDVVEAGDGATVTVIPPGSERMLLFLVDREGRVLPVARSTSDPLVHWDTGPSSGSGTETAGTTDETEAPGGSGSEAGLEKARTKAGKALVVLSIGPTDAERDAGLDSRLPGTGRSPLTIVEQGTKGGRAWIRTSMPVRELEGTAVQQVVCTVAYAENPTAPPEVVLGGPDGQLPAARCE
;
A
#
# COMPACT_ATOMS: atom_id res chain seq x y z
N MET A 1 -17.19 -100.75 12.15
CA MET A 1 -16.62 -100.66 10.79
C MET A 1 -17.54 -99.79 9.93
N ARG A 2 -17.00 -98.75 9.25
CA ARG A 2 -17.52 -98.05 8.03
C ARG A 2 -18.91 -97.36 8.12
N ARG A 3 -19.16 -96.12 7.68
CA ARG A 3 -18.42 -94.95 7.15
C ARG A 3 -19.31 -93.70 7.38
N LEU A 4 -18.69 -92.54 7.60
CA LEU A 4 -19.29 -91.20 7.52
C LEU A 4 -19.43 -90.70 6.06
N ARG A 5 -20.48 -89.91 5.79
CA ARG A 5 -20.72 -88.87 4.74
C ARG A 5 -22.17 -88.40 4.94
N GLY A 6 -22.59 -87.14 5.07
CA GLY A 6 -22.07 -85.83 4.64
C GLY A 6 -23.23 -85.10 3.92
N VAL A 7 -24.10 -84.38 4.64
CA VAL A 7 -24.27 -82.89 4.65
C VAL A 7 -25.12 -82.31 3.50
N LEU A 8 -26.24 -81.62 3.82
CA LEU A 8 -26.57 -80.21 3.48
C LEU A 8 -28.10 -79.93 3.54
N ALA A 9 -28.51 -78.95 4.36
CA ALA A 9 -29.48 -77.91 3.98
C ALA A 9 -29.52 -76.80 5.06
N PRO A 10 -29.73 -75.52 4.69
CA PRO A 10 -29.00 -74.41 5.28
C PRO A 10 -29.81 -73.48 6.19
N ALA A 11 -29.05 -72.74 6.99
CA ALA A 11 -29.47 -71.66 7.87
C ALA A 11 -30.15 -70.52 7.11
N VAL A 12 -31.31 -70.12 7.61
CA VAL A 12 -32.11 -68.98 7.18
C VAL A 12 -31.84 -67.82 8.14
N LEU A 13 -31.86 -66.61 7.56
CA LEU A 13 -31.85 -65.29 8.19
C LEU A 13 -30.51 -64.83 8.78
N LEU A 14 -29.94 -63.75 8.19
CA LEU A 14 -29.57 -62.50 8.89
C LEU A 14 -29.08 -61.44 7.87
N LEU A 15 -29.78 -60.31 7.84
CA LEU A 15 -29.36 -58.92 7.58
C LEU A 15 -28.40 -58.61 6.40
N THR A 16 -28.76 -57.64 5.55
CA THR A 16 -28.18 -56.27 5.57
C THR A 16 -28.64 -55.39 4.39
N ALA A 17 -29.12 -54.19 4.73
CA ALA A 17 -29.01 -52.91 4.02
C ALA A 17 -29.13 -52.86 2.48
N THR A 18 -30.32 -52.52 1.98
CA THR A 18 -30.47 -51.87 0.66
C THR A 18 -30.07 -50.40 0.78
N GLY A 19 -28.76 -50.10 0.71
CA GLY A 19 -28.29 -48.76 0.41
C GLY A 19 -28.54 -48.46 -1.07
N CYS A 20 -29.19 -47.34 -1.39
CA CYS A 20 -29.24 -46.83 -2.77
C CYS A 20 -27.80 -46.65 -3.28
N GLY A 21 -27.45 -47.36 -4.34
CA GLY A 21 -26.13 -47.29 -4.97
C GLY A 21 -25.86 -45.87 -5.48
N ILE A 22 -24.97 -45.17 -4.80
CA ILE A 22 -24.29 -44.00 -5.36
C ILE A 22 -23.30 -44.55 -6.38
N GLN A 23 -23.59 -44.37 -7.67
CA GLN A 23 -22.62 -44.59 -8.74
C GLN A 23 -21.43 -43.68 -8.47
N GLN A 24 -20.21 -44.23 -8.47
CA GLN A 24 -19.01 -43.41 -8.44
C GLN A 24 -19.09 -42.45 -9.64
N THR A 25 -19.26 -41.16 -9.36
CA THR A 25 -19.07 -40.13 -10.36
C THR A 25 -17.60 -40.16 -10.73
N ASP A 26 -17.29 -40.25 -12.02
CA ASP A 26 -15.92 -40.19 -12.51
C ASP A 26 -15.18 -38.98 -11.93
N VAL A 27 -13.87 -39.12 -11.76
CA VAL A 27 -13.01 -38.02 -11.34
C VAL A 27 -13.06 -36.96 -12.44
N VAL A 28 -13.72 -35.85 -12.15
CA VAL A 28 -13.58 -34.63 -12.96
C VAL A 28 -12.20 -34.07 -12.61
N GLU A 29 -11.31 -34.04 -13.60
CA GLU A 29 -10.03 -33.35 -13.46
C GLU A 29 -10.33 -31.89 -13.12
N ALA A 30 -9.97 -31.46 -11.91
CA ALA A 30 -10.03 -30.06 -11.56
C ALA A 30 -9.06 -29.35 -12.51
N GLY A 31 -9.60 -28.51 -13.41
CA GLY A 31 -8.76 -27.64 -14.22
C GLY A 31 -7.79 -26.88 -13.31
N ASP A 32 -6.59 -26.61 -13.81
CA ASP A 32 -5.52 -25.98 -13.04
C ASP A 32 -6.07 -24.84 -12.19
N GLY A 33 -5.74 -24.88 -10.89
CA GLY A 33 -6.18 -23.84 -9.96
C GLY A 33 -5.76 -22.48 -10.49
N ALA A 34 -6.67 -21.49 -10.45
CA ALA A 34 -6.32 -20.13 -10.81
C ALA A 34 -5.14 -19.67 -9.94
N THR A 35 -3.94 -19.62 -10.53
CA THR A 35 -2.76 -19.15 -9.84
C THR A 35 -2.79 -17.63 -9.89
N VAL A 36 -3.12 -17.00 -8.76
CA VAL A 36 -2.90 -15.56 -8.60
C VAL A 36 -1.40 -15.39 -8.37
N THR A 37 -0.71 -14.72 -9.29
CA THR A 37 0.64 -14.23 -9.04
C THR A 37 0.57 -13.28 -7.86
N VAL A 38 0.98 -13.77 -6.68
CA VAL A 38 1.13 -12.93 -5.50
C VAL A 38 2.25 -11.95 -5.82
N ILE A 39 1.89 -10.66 -5.92
CA ILE A 39 2.84 -9.56 -6.04
C ILE A 39 3.97 -9.78 -5.03
N PRO A 40 5.25 -9.64 -5.43
CA PRO A 40 6.36 -9.96 -4.56
C PRO A 40 6.24 -9.25 -3.20
N PRO A 41 6.39 -9.97 -2.09
CA PRO A 41 6.47 -9.35 -0.78
C PRO A 41 7.67 -8.40 -0.78
N GLY A 42 7.42 -7.10 -0.63
CA GLY A 42 8.45 -6.07 -0.67
C GLY A 42 8.10 -4.82 -1.46
N SER A 43 7.06 -4.84 -2.30
CA SER A 43 6.50 -3.60 -2.85
C SER A 43 5.57 -2.98 -1.80
N GLU A 44 6.14 -2.24 -0.84
CA GLU A 44 5.32 -1.39 0.03
C GLU A 44 4.55 -0.43 -0.89
N ARG A 45 3.22 -0.57 -0.93
CA ARG A 45 2.35 0.33 -1.66
C ARG A 45 1.93 1.46 -0.74
N MET A 46 2.12 2.67 -1.20
CA MET A 46 1.61 3.88 -0.58
C MET A 46 0.32 4.30 -1.29
N LEU A 47 -0.70 4.68 -0.54
CA LEU A 47 -1.90 5.27 -1.12
C LEU A 47 -1.72 6.79 -1.15
N LEU A 48 -1.73 7.36 -2.35
CA LEU A 48 -1.89 8.78 -2.57
C LEU A 48 -3.32 9.05 -2.99
N PHE A 49 -3.91 10.13 -2.53
CA PHE A 49 -5.20 10.56 -3.02
C PHE A 49 -4.98 11.66 -4.06
N LEU A 50 -5.36 11.40 -5.30
CA LEU A 50 -5.26 12.34 -6.40
C LEU A 50 -6.65 12.85 -6.79
N VAL A 51 -6.71 13.85 -7.65
CA VAL A 51 -7.97 14.49 -8.03
C VAL A 51 -8.25 14.23 -9.50
N ASP A 52 -9.43 13.72 -9.85
CA ASP A 52 -9.82 13.54 -11.25
C ASP A 52 -10.27 14.84 -11.92
N ARG A 53 -10.60 14.77 -13.21
CA ARG A 53 -11.08 15.91 -13.99
C ARG A 53 -12.36 16.54 -13.45
N GLU A 54 -13.18 15.76 -12.76
CA GLU A 54 -14.42 16.22 -12.14
C GLU A 54 -14.20 16.80 -10.73
N GLY A 55 -12.96 16.80 -10.24
CA GLY A 55 -12.62 17.32 -8.92
C GLY A 55 -12.82 16.32 -7.77
N ARG A 56 -13.06 15.04 -8.06
CA ARG A 56 -13.22 14.01 -7.02
C ARG A 56 -11.88 13.48 -6.56
N VAL A 57 -11.77 13.23 -5.26
CA VAL A 57 -10.57 12.68 -4.63
C VAL A 57 -10.60 11.15 -4.75
N LEU A 58 -9.58 10.56 -5.38
CA LEU A 58 -9.50 9.13 -5.69
C LEU A 58 -8.21 8.51 -5.12
N PRO A 59 -8.28 7.32 -4.51
CA PRO A 59 -7.10 6.61 -4.04
C PRO A 59 -6.30 6.03 -5.22
N VAL A 60 -4.99 6.23 -5.20
CA VAL A 60 -4.05 5.73 -6.21
C VAL A 60 -2.89 5.04 -5.50
N ALA A 61 -2.66 3.78 -5.86
CA ALA A 61 -1.57 3.00 -5.29
C ALA A 61 -0.25 3.34 -6.01
N ARG A 62 0.72 3.80 -5.23
CA ARG A 62 2.11 4.04 -5.65
C ARG A 62 3.05 3.01 -5.07
N SER A 63 4.03 2.60 -5.86
CA SER A 63 5.14 1.83 -5.31
C SER A 63 6.08 2.78 -4.56
N THR A 64 6.46 2.44 -3.32
CA THR A 64 7.55 3.16 -2.62
C THR A 64 8.93 2.81 -3.18
N SER A 65 9.02 1.88 -4.13
CA SER A 65 10.24 1.41 -4.78
C SER A 65 10.46 1.99 -6.19
N ASP A 66 9.62 2.93 -6.64
CA ASP A 66 9.79 3.60 -7.93
C ASP A 66 11.09 4.44 -7.89
N PRO A 67 12.01 4.33 -8.87
CA PRO A 67 13.32 4.98 -8.82
C PRO A 67 13.32 6.52 -8.81
N LEU A 68 12.19 7.19 -9.11
CA LEU A 68 12.01 8.62 -8.79
C LEU A 68 11.86 8.88 -7.27
N VAL A 69 11.67 7.82 -6.51
CA VAL A 69 11.59 7.69 -5.05
C VAL A 69 12.52 6.55 -4.61
N HIS A 70 13.69 6.36 -5.24
CA HIS A 70 14.71 5.46 -4.72
C HIS A 70 15.23 6.04 -3.41
N TRP A 71 14.64 5.56 -2.31
CA TRP A 71 15.19 5.75 -0.98
C TRP A 71 16.12 4.58 -0.74
N ASP A 72 17.41 4.87 -0.60
CA ASP A 72 18.30 3.96 0.09
C ASP A 72 17.69 3.71 1.47
N THR A 73 17.21 2.48 1.68
CA THR A 73 17.11 1.90 3.01
C THR A 73 18.47 2.11 3.69
N GLY A 74 18.51 2.96 4.73
CA GLY A 74 19.65 3.01 5.65
C GLY A 74 20.09 1.61 6.09
N PRO A 75 21.33 1.48 6.58
CA PRO A 75 22.25 0.39 6.22
C PRO A 75 21.60 -0.98 6.30
N SER A 76 21.57 -1.65 5.15
CA SER A 76 21.39 -3.09 5.07
C SER A 76 22.34 -3.76 6.07
N SER A 77 21.75 -4.32 7.13
CA SER A 77 22.46 -5.29 7.95
C SER A 77 22.73 -6.52 7.07
N GLY A 78 23.96 -6.59 6.59
CA GLY A 78 24.67 -7.82 6.25
C GLY A 78 24.24 -8.53 4.97
N SER A 79 24.98 -8.28 3.89
CA SER A 79 25.46 -9.39 3.06
C SER A 79 26.76 -8.95 2.39
N GLY A 80 27.87 -9.49 2.86
CA GLY A 80 29.19 -9.14 2.36
C GLY A 80 29.46 -9.77 1.01
N THR A 81 29.97 -8.98 0.08
CA THR A 81 30.99 -9.41 -0.88
C THR A 81 31.84 -8.22 -1.25
N GLU A 82 33.13 -8.38 -1.02
CA GLU A 82 34.22 -7.46 -1.30
C GLU A 82 34.28 -7.15 -2.80
N THR A 83 34.43 -5.89 -3.20
CA THR A 83 35.24 -5.52 -4.37
C THR A 83 35.76 -4.10 -4.17
N ALA A 84 37.09 -4.00 -4.11
CA ALA A 84 37.83 -2.76 -4.11
C ALA A 84 37.70 -2.05 -5.47
N GLY A 85 37.53 -0.73 -5.47
CA GLY A 85 37.56 0.12 -6.65
C GLY A 85 37.67 1.59 -6.28
N THR A 86 38.71 2.24 -6.77
CA THR A 86 39.27 3.53 -6.37
C THR A 86 38.73 4.68 -7.24
N THR A 87 38.58 5.87 -6.62
CA THR A 87 38.54 7.27 -7.15
C THR A 87 37.56 7.65 -8.26
N ASP A 88 36.79 8.73 -8.09
CA ASP A 88 37.22 10.11 -8.46
C ASP A 88 36.15 11.13 -8.03
N GLU A 89 36.58 12.21 -7.39
CA GLU A 89 35.72 13.32 -6.97
C GLU A 89 35.40 14.19 -8.18
N THR A 90 34.14 14.23 -8.59
CA THR A 90 33.63 15.32 -9.43
C THR A 90 32.37 15.87 -8.76
N GLU A 91 32.58 16.91 -7.96
CA GLU A 91 31.53 17.83 -7.54
C GLU A 91 30.86 18.45 -8.77
N ALA A 92 29.56 18.17 -8.91
CA ALA A 92 28.64 18.98 -9.69
C ALA A 92 27.58 19.56 -8.73
N PRO A 93 27.30 20.88 -8.76
CA PRO A 93 26.33 21.49 -7.87
C PRO A 93 24.92 21.48 -8.50
N GLY A 94 23.90 21.24 -7.68
CA GLY A 94 22.52 21.66 -7.96
C GLY A 94 21.48 20.55 -7.94
N GLY A 95 20.59 20.61 -6.94
CA GLY A 95 19.36 19.83 -6.94
C GLY A 95 18.72 19.50 -5.59
N SER A 96 19.25 19.97 -4.45
CA SER A 96 18.77 19.57 -3.12
C SER A 96 17.54 20.36 -2.63
N GLY A 97 16.43 20.23 -3.36
CA GLY A 97 15.11 20.69 -2.89
C GLY A 97 14.22 19.54 -2.42
N SER A 98 14.39 18.36 -3.02
CA SER A 98 13.61 17.15 -2.72
C SER A 98 14.15 16.35 -1.54
N GLU A 99 15.46 16.36 -1.31
CA GLU A 99 16.11 15.61 -0.23
C GLU A 99 15.80 16.20 1.15
N ALA A 100 15.84 17.53 1.27
CA ALA A 100 15.59 18.23 2.54
C ALA A 100 14.14 18.05 3.07
N GLY A 101 13.16 17.98 2.16
CA GLY A 101 11.76 17.70 2.51
C GLY A 101 11.57 16.28 3.04
N LEU A 102 12.31 15.33 2.46
CA LEU A 102 12.24 13.91 2.78
C LEU A 102 13.00 13.56 4.07
N GLU A 103 14.15 14.19 4.34
CA GLU A 103 14.94 13.97 5.56
C GLU A 103 14.13 14.30 6.84
N LYS A 104 13.28 15.32 6.77
CA LYS A 104 12.37 15.69 7.87
C LYS A 104 11.07 14.87 7.88
N ALA A 105 10.75 14.18 6.79
CA ALA A 105 9.60 13.28 6.67
C ALA A 105 9.88 11.90 7.32
N ARG A 106 9.98 11.89 8.66
CA ARG A 106 10.21 10.72 9.49
C ARG A 106 9.08 9.68 9.50
N THR A 107 7.80 10.06 9.29
CA THR A 107 6.66 9.11 9.31
C THR A 107 6.21 8.70 7.91
N LYS A 108 5.43 7.61 7.83
CA LYS A 108 4.81 7.15 6.56
C LYS A 108 3.96 8.24 5.93
N ALA A 109 3.16 8.96 6.73
CA ALA A 109 2.36 10.06 6.22
C ALA A 109 3.18 11.27 5.79
N GLY A 110 4.26 11.60 6.50
CA GLY A 110 5.20 12.64 6.07
C GLY A 110 5.74 12.35 4.67
N LYS A 111 6.20 11.10 4.45
CA LYS A 111 6.71 10.67 3.15
C LYS A 111 5.63 10.73 2.07
N ALA A 112 4.43 10.24 2.37
CA ALA A 112 3.31 10.28 1.44
C ALA A 112 2.92 11.69 1.04
N LEU A 113 2.90 12.62 1.99
CA LEU A 113 2.60 14.02 1.72
C LEU A 113 3.69 14.64 0.83
N VAL A 114 4.98 14.38 1.10
CA VAL A 114 6.08 14.84 0.23
C VAL A 114 5.90 14.33 -1.21
N VAL A 115 5.63 13.04 -1.40
CA VAL A 115 5.39 12.47 -2.74
C VAL A 115 4.16 13.12 -3.39
N LEU A 116 3.08 13.35 -2.64
CA LEU A 116 1.89 14.04 -3.13
C LEU A 116 2.19 15.45 -3.68
N SER A 117 3.11 16.20 -3.04
CA SER A 117 3.52 17.52 -3.55
C SER A 117 4.43 17.48 -4.77
N ILE A 118 5.11 16.36 -5.04
CA ILE A 118 5.83 16.21 -6.31
C ILE A 118 4.81 16.24 -7.44
N GLY A 119 3.65 15.60 -7.22
CA GLY A 119 2.51 15.61 -8.11
C GLY A 119 2.32 14.28 -8.84
N PRO A 120 1.31 14.19 -9.71
CA PRO A 120 1.02 12.97 -10.46
C PRO A 120 2.12 12.64 -11.48
N THR A 121 2.30 11.36 -11.80
CA THR A 121 3.19 10.95 -12.90
C THR A 121 2.54 11.18 -14.25
N ASP A 122 3.33 11.12 -15.32
CA ASP A 122 2.85 11.20 -16.71
C ASP A 122 1.68 10.24 -16.98
N ALA A 123 1.82 8.96 -16.61
CA ALA A 123 0.75 7.98 -16.79
C ALA A 123 -0.56 8.33 -16.04
N GLU A 124 -0.46 9.00 -14.89
CA GLU A 124 -1.64 9.44 -14.13
C GLU A 124 -2.24 10.71 -14.73
N ARG A 125 -1.40 11.63 -15.20
CA ARG A 125 -1.84 12.84 -15.93
C ARG A 125 -2.54 12.46 -17.23
N ASP A 126 -2.01 11.47 -17.94
CA ASP A 126 -2.62 10.90 -19.14
C ASP A 126 -3.97 10.25 -18.82
N ALA A 127 -4.08 9.62 -17.65
CA ALA A 127 -5.34 9.11 -17.11
C ALA A 127 -6.31 10.21 -16.61
N GLY A 128 -5.90 11.48 -16.65
CA GLY A 128 -6.72 12.62 -16.23
C GLY A 128 -6.71 12.92 -14.73
N LEU A 129 -5.70 12.42 -14.01
CA LEU A 129 -5.49 12.71 -12.60
C LEU A 129 -4.58 13.92 -12.42
N ASP A 130 -4.88 14.71 -11.41
CA ASP A 130 -4.19 15.94 -11.04
C ASP A 130 -3.94 16.00 -9.52
N SER A 131 -3.19 16.99 -9.06
CA SER A 131 -3.03 17.35 -7.65
C SER A 131 -3.41 18.80 -7.43
N ARG A 132 -4.27 19.05 -6.43
CA ARG A 132 -4.75 20.39 -6.06
C ARG A 132 -3.82 21.09 -5.06
N LEU A 133 -2.69 20.48 -4.74
CA LEU A 133 -1.66 21.11 -3.91
C LEU A 133 -0.97 22.25 -4.66
N PRO A 134 -0.72 23.39 -4.00
CA PRO A 134 0.05 24.47 -4.60
C PRO A 134 1.52 24.04 -4.78
N GLY A 135 2.11 24.41 -5.91
CA GLY A 135 3.55 24.22 -6.15
C GLY A 135 3.96 22.83 -6.63
N THR A 136 3.01 22.00 -7.07
CA THR A 136 3.29 20.68 -7.65
C THR A 136 4.32 20.77 -8.78
N GLY A 137 5.31 19.87 -8.74
CA GLY A 137 6.39 19.81 -9.73
C GLY A 137 7.45 20.93 -9.68
N ARG A 138 7.33 21.95 -8.81
CA ARG A 138 8.34 23.02 -8.68
C ARG A 138 9.37 22.75 -7.61
N SER A 139 8.90 22.42 -6.40
CA SER A 139 9.72 22.06 -5.26
C SER A 139 8.86 21.25 -4.29
N PRO A 140 9.36 20.10 -3.81
CA PRO A 140 8.60 19.33 -2.84
C PRO A 140 8.36 20.12 -1.57
N LEU A 141 7.21 19.88 -0.96
CA LEU A 141 6.90 20.47 0.34
C LEU A 141 7.93 19.97 1.38
N THR A 142 8.21 20.78 2.39
CA THR A 142 9.02 20.36 3.53
C THR A 142 8.11 20.07 4.72
N ILE A 143 8.30 18.92 5.35
CA ILE A 143 7.70 18.62 6.64
C ILE A 143 8.51 19.35 7.71
N VAL A 144 7.85 20.24 8.45
CA VAL A 144 8.45 20.99 9.54
C VAL A 144 8.40 20.17 10.83
N GLU A 145 7.25 19.56 11.08
CA GLU A 145 6.99 18.82 12.31
C GLU A 145 5.82 17.85 12.09
N GLN A 146 5.81 16.71 12.78
CA GLN A 146 4.72 15.73 12.64
C GLN A 146 4.68 14.76 13.83
N GLY A 147 3.52 14.14 14.04
CA GLY A 147 3.37 13.05 14.99
C GLY A 147 1.92 12.60 15.16
N THR A 148 1.73 11.67 16.09
CA THR A 148 0.43 11.10 16.39
C THR A 148 0.17 11.18 17.90
N LYS A 149 -0.96 11.75 18.31
CA LYS A 149 -1.34 11.90 19.72
C LYS A 149 -2.85 11.79 19.92
N GLY A 150 -3.26 10.93 20.84
CA GLY A 150 -4.67 10.76 21.20
C GLY A 150 -5.55 10.31 20.03
N GLY A 151 -5.05 9.40 19.18
CA GLY A 151 -5.77 8.89 18.02
C GLY A 151 -5.88 9.85 16.83
N ARG A 152 -5.13 10.97 16.86
CA ARG A 152 -5.09 11.97 15.78
C ARG A 152 -3.68 12.13 15.26
N ALA A 153 -3.55 12.24 13.95
CA ALA A 153 -2.30 12.61 13.28
C ALA A 153 -2.23 14.14 13.17
N TRP A 154 -1.06 14.71 13.34
CA TRP A 154 -0.82 16.13 13.08
C TRP A 154 0.44 16.29 12.25
N ILE A 155 0.39 17.21 11.29
CA ILE A 155 1.47 17.46 10.33
C ILE A 155 1.57 18.95 10.05
N ARG A 156 2.78 19.50 10.20
CA ARG A 156 3.09 20.91 9.92
C ARG A 156 4.00 20.98 8.71
N THR A 157 3.59 21.73 7.69
CA THR A 157 4.27 21.85 6.40
C THR A 157 4.85 23.24 6.19
N SER A 158 5.75 23.39 5.23
CA SER A 158 6.27 24.69 4.79
C SER A 158 5.28 25.51 3.95
N MET A 159 4.25 24.88 3.37
CA MET A 159 3.22 25.56 2.57
C MET A 159 2.11 26.16 3.45
N PRO A 160 1.53 27.32 3.06
CA PRO A 160 0.31 27.87 3.69
C PRO A 160 -0.86 26.88 3.57
N VAL A 161 -1.66 26.76 4.62
CA VAL A 161 -2.74 25.77 4.70
C VAL A 161 -4.14 26.39 4.80
N ARG A 162 -4.26 27.66 5.20
CA ARG A 162 -5.56 28.32 5.39
C ARG A 162 -6.23 28.75 4.09
N GLU A 163 -5.43 28.90 3.04
CA GLU A 163 -5.89 29.27 1.69
C GLU A 163 -6.11 28.06 0.79
N LEU A 164 -5.92 26.84 1.31
CA LEU A 164 -6.19 25.63 0.55
C LEU A 164 -7.67 25.50 0.25
N GLU A 165 -7.97 25.16 -1.01
CA GLU A 165 -9.30 24.76 -1.42
C GLU A 165 -9.74 23.50 -0.67
N GLY A 166 -11.03 23.35 -0.40
CA GLY A 166 -11.58 22.17 0.28
C GLY A 166 -11.16 20.84 -0.35
N THR A 167 -11.10 20.76 -1.68
CA THR A 167 -10.61 19.58 -2.41
C THR A 167 -9.14 19.28 -2.11
N ALA A 168 -8.29 20.30 -2.05
CA ALA A 168 -6.88 20.15 -1.70
C ALA A 168 -6.70 19.72 -0.23
N VAL A 169 -7.53 20.25 0.67
CA VAL A 169 -7.55 19.81 2.07
C VAL A 169 -7.92 18.33 2.13
N GLN A 170 -8.97 17.88 1.43
CA GLN A 170 -9.35 16.46 1.44
C GLN A 170 -8.28 15.56 0.85
N GLN A 171 -7.67 15.98 -0.25
CA GLN A 171 -6.57 15.27 -0.88
C GLN A 171 -5.42 14.99 0.12
N VAL A 172 -5.03 16.00 0.90
CA VAL A 172 -4.00 15.87 1.95
C VAL A 172 -4.47 15.01 3.10
N VAL A 173 -5.68 15.26 3.62
CA VAL A 173 -6.24 14.56 4.78
C VAL A 173 -6.36 13.06 4.50
N CYS A 174 -6.92 12.68 3.35
CA CYS A 174 -7.02 11.28 2.94
C CYS A 174 -5.65 10.63 2.79
N THR A 175 -4.70 11.29 2.14
CA THR A 175 -3.33 10.77 1.97
C THR A 175 -2.65 10.54 3.31
N VAL A 176 -2.70 11.51 4.23
CA VAL A 176 -2.10 11.39 5.56
C VAL A 176 -2.78 10.31 6.39
N ALA A 177 -4.12 10.29 6.42
CA ALA A 177 -4.87 9.35 7.26
C ALA A 177 -4.63 7.89 6.86
N TYR A 178 -4.68 7.58 5.56
CA TYR A 178 -4.45 6.23 5.07
C TYR A 178 -2.97 5.81 5.11
N ALA A 179 -2.04 6.76 5.01
CA ALA A 179 -0.63 6.47 5.22
C ALA A 179 -0.28 6.17 6.68
N GLU A 180 -0.99 6.77 7.64
CA GLU A 180 -0.85 6.46 9.07
C GLU A 180 -1.50 5.12 9.44
N ASN A 181 -2.78 4.92 9.08
CA ASN A 181 -3.50 3.69 9.38
C ASN A 181 -4.56 3.40 8.33
N PRO A 182 -4.31 2.50 7.36
CA PRO A 182 -5.27 2.21 6.29
C PRO A 182 -6.52 1.46 6.78
N THR A 183 -6.46 0.80 7.94
CA THR A 183 -7.57 0.01 8.50
C THR A 183 -8.48 0.85 9.41
N ALA A 184 -7.91 1.86 10.07
CA ALA A 184 -8.64 2.79 10.91
C ALA A 184 -8.04 4.20 10.76
N PRO A 185 -8.33 4.90 9.65
CA PRO A 185 -7.73 6.20 9.35
C PRO A 185 -8.03 7.23 10.46
N PRO A 186 -7.01 7.88 11.04
CA PRO A 186 -7.20 8.86 12.11
C PRO A 186 -7.73 10.20 11.57
N GLU A 187 -8.19 11.08 12.46
CA GLU A 187 -8.36 12.49 12.09
C GLU A 187 -7.00 13.15 11.91
N VAL A 188 -6.92 14.09 10.98
CA VAL A 188 -5.70 14.79 10.60
C VAL A 188 -5.84 16.27 10.96
N VAL A 189 -4.82 16.81 11.64
CA VAL A 189 -4.63 18.25 11.85
C VAL A 189 -3.50 18.72 10.94
N LEU A 190 -3.83 19.57 9.98
CA LEU A 190 -2.88 20.14 9.02
C LEU A 190 -2.47 21.56 9.44
N GLY A 191 -1.17 21.81 9.54
CA GLY A 191 -0.59 23.09 9.91
C GLY A 191 0.36 23.65 8.86
N GLY A 192 0.41 24.97 8.74
CA GLY A 192 1.28 25.73 7.85
C GLY A 192 1.87 26.97 8.56
N PRO A 193 2.68 27.78 7.86
CA PRO A 193 3.21 29.03 8.40
C PRO A 193 2.11 30.05 8.76
N ASP A 194 0.94 29.95 8.14
CA ASP A 194 -0.23 30.81 8.31
C ASP A 194 -1.23 30.33 9.38
N GLY A 195 -1.01 29.16 9.98
CA GLY A 195 -1.83 28.65 11.07
C GLY A 195 -2.09 27.15 10.98
N GLN A 196 -3.21 26.71 11.55
CA GLN A 196 -3.65 25.31 11.50
C GLN A 196 -5.12 25.22 11.10
N LEU A 197 -5.44 24.19 10.33
CA LEU A 197 -6.83 23.81 10.04
C LEU A 197 -7.41 23.02 11.22
N PRO A 198 -8.75 22.99 11.37
CA PRO A 198 -9.42 22.08 12.27
C PRO A 198 -9.07 20.62 11.97
N ALA A 199 -9.25 19.73 12.95
CA ALA A 199 -9.12 18.30 12.71
C ALA A 199 -10.17 17.85 11.67
N ALA A 200 -9.74 17.11 10.66
CA ALA A 200 -10.57 16.65 9.56
C ALA A 200 -10.44 15.14 9.35
N ARG A 201 -11.48 14.54 8.77
CA ARG A 201 -11.51 13.13 8.35
C ARG A 201 -11.50 13.05 6.82
N CYS A 202 -11.00 11.94 6.31
CA CYS A 202 -11.24 11.58 4.91
C CYS A 202 -12.72 11.21 4.75
N GLU A 203 -13.40 11.84 3.80
CA GLU A 203 -14.84 11.65 3.51
C GLU A 203 -15.05 11.16 2.08
#